data_AF-D8FFZ1-F1
#
_entry.id   AF-D8FFZ1-F1
#
_cell.length_a   1.000
_cell.length_b   1.000
_cell.length_c   1.000
_cell.angle_alpha   90.00
_cell.angle_beta   90.00
_cell.angle_gamma   90.00
#
_symmetry.space_group_name_H-M   'P 1'
#
loop_
_entity.id
_entity.type
_entity.pdbx_description
1 polymer ?
#
loop_
_entity_poly.entity_id
_entity_poly.type
_entity_poly.pdbx_seq_one_letter_code
_entity_poly.pdbx_strand_id
1 'polypeptide(L)'
;MRKNVIVVMLDNSLQFNYLGCYGNDWIRTPNMDRLAWEGVLFENNYIEGLPTVPCRRSMRCGRYFLPTKGWSALDKEDTMISDLCWGQPIDTALIFDCPMYRLPKFGYTRAFDKVHFIHGHEGDHDFYRQDSLIHHNPMDDIEQNVLDAADRVMGEQQFPVAVERPNISVT
;
A
#
# COMPACT_ATOMS: atom_id res chain seq x y z
N MET A 1 1.94 33.67 6.86
CA MET A 1 2.47 32.39 7.40
C MET A 1 2.32 31.34 6.31
N ARG A 2 3.40 30.67 5.87
CA ARG A 2 3.26 29.54 4.93
C ARG A 2 2.71 28.33 5.68
N LYS A 3 1.75 27.62 5.08
CA LYS A 3 1.17 26.41 5.65
C LYS A 3 2.00 25.20 5.22
N ASN A 4 2.20 24.27 6.13
CA ASN A 4 2.78 22.96 5.81
C ASN A 4 1.69 22.07 5.25
N VAL A 5 2.01 21.29 4.22
CA VAL A 5 1.09 20.36 3.58
C VAL A 5 1.63 18.95 3.78
N ILE A 6 0.80 18.07 4.32
CA ILE A 6 1.11 16.65 4.49
C ILE A 6 0.06 15.87 3.70
N VAL A 7 0.53 15.02 2.80
CA VAL A 7 -0.33 14.12 2.02
C VAL A 7 -0.06 12.71 2.51
N VAL A 8 -1.04 12.11 3.18
CA VAL A 8 -1.01 10.71 3.57
C VAL A 8 -1.76 9.93 2.50
N MET A 9 -1.05 9.05 1.81
CA MET A 9 -1.60 8.16 0.82
C MET A 9 -1.56 6.75 1.38
N LEU A 10 -2.75 6.18 1.59
CA LEU A 10 -2.92 4.79 1.97
C LEU A 10 -2.93 3.95 0.69
N ASP A 11 -2.54 2.68 0.81
CA ASP A 11 -2.54 1.81 -0.35
C ASP A 11 -3.97 1.63 -0.89
N ASN A 12 -4.09 1.46 -2.21
CA ASN A 12 -5.36 1.37 -2.92
C ASN A 12 -6.14 0.08 -2.58
N SER A 13 -5.57 -0.79 -1.76
CA SER A 13 -6.22 -1.95 -1.13
C SER A 13 -7.13 -1.58 0.06
N LEU A 14 -6.95 -0.40 0.66
CA LEU A 14 -7.82 0.06 1.73
C LEU A 14 -9.15 0.54 1.16
N GLN A 15 -10.17 -0.31 1.27
CA GLN A 15 -11.54 0.03 0.92
C GLN A 15 -12.18 0.93 2.00
N PHE A 16 -13.02 1.88 1.57
CA PHE A 16 -13.64 2.88 2.45
C PHE A 16 -14.48 2.26 3.57
N ASN A 17 -15.10 1.09 3.33
CA ASN A 17 -15.91 0.35 4.30
C ASN A 17 -15.11 -0.20 5.48
N TYR A 18 -13.78 -0.12 5.46
CA TYR A 18 -12.94 -0.53 6.57
C TYR A 18 -12.75 0.57 7.61
N LEU A 19 -13.10 1.81 7.30
CA LEU A 19 -12.91 2.95 8.20
C LEU A 19 -14.15 3.23 9.05
N GLY A 20 -13.95 3.47 10.34
CA GLY A 20 -15.03 3.80 11.28
C GLY A 20 -15.80 5.06 10.89
N CYS A 21 -15.11 6.09 10.38
CA CYS A 21 -15.73 7.32 9.87
C CYS A 21 -16.68 7.14 8.68
N TYR A 22 -16.64 5.99 7.99
CA TYR A 22 -17.58 5.63 6.93
C TYR A 22 -18.66 4.63 7.39
N GLY A 23 -18.77 4.38 8.69
CA GLY A 23 -19.80 3.52 9.29
C GLY A 23 -19.37 2.09 9.59
N ASN A 24 -18.07 1.80 9.69
CA ASN A 24 -17.59 0.48 10.09
C ASN A 24 -17.54 0.32 11.61
N ASP A 25 -18.32 -0.61 12.16
CA ASP A 25 -18.31 -0.93 13.60
C ASP A 25 -17.30 -2.02 13.98
N TRP A 26 -16.71 -2.70 12.99
CA TRP A 26 -15.82 -3.84 13.23
C TRP A 26 -14.35 -3.44 13.43
N ILE A 27 -13.82 -2.57 12.56
CA ILE A 27 -12.41 -2.15 12.61
C ILE A 27 -12.32 -0.82 13.34
N ARG A 28 -11.46 -0.78 14.37
CA ARG A 28 -11.26 0.42 15.18
C ARG A 28 -10.20 1.32 14.55
N THR A 29 -10.60 2.49 14.05
CA THR A 29 -9.70 3.48 13.41
C THR A 29 -9.70 4.85 14.11
N PRO A 30 -9.45 4.92 15.43
CA PRO A 30 -9.72 6.11 16.25
C PRO A 30 -9.00 7.38 15.76
N ASN A 31 -7.79 7.25 15.21
CA ASN A 31 -7.02 8.40 14.70
C ASN A 31 -7.58 8.93 13.36
N MET A 32 -8.04 8.04 12.48
CA MET A 32 -8.66 8.43 11.21
C MET A 32 -10.05 9.03 11.46
N ASP A 33 -10.78 8.46 12.40
CA ASP A 33 -12.11 8.95 12.80
C ASP A 33 -12.00 10.34 13.41
N ARG A 34 -10.98 10.57 14.26
CA ARG A 34 -10.67 11.90 14.80
C ARG A 34 -10.31 12.90 13.69
N LEU A 35 -9.49 12.50 12.71
CA LEU A 35 -9.13 13.37 11.60
C LEU A 35 -10.36 13.75 10.74
N ALA A 36 -11.27 12.80 10.51
CA ALA A 36 -12.52 13.06 9.81
C ALA A 36 -13.44 14.01 10.60
N TRP A 37 -13.48 13.87 11.93
CA TRP A 37 -14.29 14.72 12.82
C TRP A 37 -13.73 16.15 12.96
N GLU A 38 -12.40 16.31 13.04
CA GLU A 38 -11.74 17.61 13.12
C GLU A 38 -11.63 18.31 11.76
N GLY A 39 -11.85 17.59 10.66
CA GLY A 39 -11.59 18.04 9.29
C GLY A 39 -12.83 18.01 8.40
N VAL A 40 -12.61 17.61 7.13
CA VAL A 40 -13.67 17.44 6.14
C VAL A 40 -13.60 16.02 5.60
N LEU A 41 -14.72 15.31 5.68
CA LEU A 41 -14.89 13.98 5.12
C LEU A 41 -15.52 14.08 3.72
N PHE A 42 -14.94 13.38 2.74
CA PHE A 42 -15.50 13.28 1.40
C PHE A 42 -16.13 11.89 1.21
N GLU A 43 -17.44 11.85 0.99
CA GLU A 43 -18.16 10.59 0.69
C GLU A 43 -17.96 10.14 -0.76
N ASN A 44 -17.83 11.12 -1.67
CA ASN A 44 -17.69 10.90 -3.10
C ASN A 44 -16.31 11.34 -3.60
N ASN A 45 -15.26 10.65 -3.14
CA ASN A 45 -13.89 10.84 -3.62
C ASN A 45 -13.50 9.71 -4.57
N TYR A 46 -13.11 10.06 -5.80
CA TYR A 46 -12.78 9.09 -6.83
C TYR A 46 -11.33 9.24 -7.25
N ILE A 47 -10.67 8.09 -7.40
CA ILE A 47 -9.37 8.00 -8.07
C ILE A 47 -9.58 7.82 -9.57
N GLU A 48 -8.56 8.12 -10.36
CA GLU A 48 -8.60 7.89 -11.81
C GLU A 48 -8.90 6.42 -12.16
N GLY A 49 -8.29 5.47 -11.44
CA GLY A 49 -8.49 4.04 -11.64
C GLY A 49 -7.46 3.18 -10.94
N LEU A 50 -7.70 1.87 -10.95
CA LEU A 50 -6.77 0.84 -10.46
C LEU A 50 -5.95 0.31 -11.66
N PRO A 51 -4.66 -0.01 -11.52
CA PRO A 51 -3.92 -0.35 -10.27
C PRO A 51 -3.14 0.82 -9.62
N THR A 52 -2.50 0.52 -8.46
CA THR A 52 -1.86 1.46 -7.52
C THR A 52 -0.95 2.51 -8.17
N VAL A 53 0.10 2.12 -8.90
CA VAL A 53 1.11 3.08 -9.42
C VAL A 53 0.54 4.11 -10.41
N PRO A 54 -0.30 3.74 -11.42
CA PRO A 54 -1.02 4.71 -12.24
C PRO A 54 -1.81 5.74 -11.43
N CYS A 55 -2.54 5.31 -10.39
CA CYS A 55 -3.26 6.22 -9.50
C CYS A 55 -2.32 7.20 -8.80
N ARG A 56 -1.19 6.71 -8.29
CA ARG A 56 -0.21 7.58 -7.61
C ARG A 56 0.45 8.56 -8.58
N ARG A 57 0.72 8.16 -9.83
CA ARG A 57 1.21 9.04 -10.91
C ARG A 57 0.20 10.13 -11.22
N SER A 58 -1.06 9.74 -11.40
CA SER A 58 -2.19 10.65 -11.65
C SER A 58 -2.31 11.72 -10.59
N MET A 59 -2.29 11.32 -9.32
CA MET A 59 -2.37 12.23 -8.18
C MET A 59 -1.20 13.22 -8.14
N ARG A 60 0.03 12.79 -8.43
CA ARG A 60 1.22 13.66 -8.36
C ARG A 60 1.37 14.61 -9.53
N CYS A 61 0.96 14.17 -10.72
CA CYS A 61 1.05 14.97 -11.93
C CYS A 61 -0.22 15.80 -12.19
N GLY A 62 -1.34 15.48 -11.51
CA GLY A 62 -2.64 16.13 -11.72
C GLY A 62 -3.23 15.87 -13.12
N ARG A 63 -2.94 14.72 -13.72
CA ARG A 63 -3.34 14.37 -15.10
C ARG A 63 -3.86 12.95 -15.16
N TYR A 64 -4.77 12.69 -16.09
CA TYR A 64 -5.26 11.34 -16.38
C TYR A 64 -4.23 10.55 -17.21
N PHE A 65 -3.80 9.38 -16.71
CA PHE A 65 -2.88 8.45 -17.37
C PHE A 65 -3.48 7.10 -17.72
N LEU A 66 -4.51 6.60 -17.05
CA LEU A 66 -5.06 5.25 -17.20
C LEU A 66 -5.32 4.83 -18.67
N PRO A 67 -5.91 5.65 -19.55
CA PRO A 67 -6.13 5.25 -20.95
C PRO A 67 -4.86 5.27 -21.80
N THR A 68 -3.79 5.90 -21.32
CA THR A 68 -2.56 6.14 -22.10
C THR A 68 -1.36 5.35 -21.61
N LYS A 69 -1.29 5.06 -20.31
CA LYS A 69 -0.13 4.48 -19.63
C LYS A 69 -0.58 3.59 -18.48
N GLY A 70 -0.21 2.32 -18.57
CA GLY A 70 -0.40 1.33 -17.52
C GLY A 70 0.71 1.38 -16.47
N TRP A 71 1.14 0.21 -16.02
CA TRP A 71 2.15 0.06 -14.97
C TRP A 71 3.57 0.34 -15.49
N SER A 72 3.90 1.62 -15.69
CA SER A 72 5.16 2.05 -16.29
C SER A 72 5.91 3.09 -15.45
N ALA A 73 7.17 3.29 -15.81
CA ALA A 73 8.01 4.36 -15.28
C ALA A 73 7.42 5.74 -15.58
N LEU A 74 7.83 6.72 -14.78
CA LEU A 74 7.56 8.12 -15.04
C LEU A 74 8.32 8.55 -16.30
N ASP A 75 7.66 9.28 -17.19
CA ASP A 75 8.34 9.84 -18.37
C ASP A 75 9.12 11.09 -17.95
N LYS A 76 10.15 11.42 -18.72
CA LYS A 76 10.95 12.62 -18.45
C LYS A 76 10.13 13.91 -18.53
N GLU A 77 9.15 13.93 -19.41
CA GLU A 77 8.26 15.06 -19.67
C GLU A 77 7.15 15.22 -18.64
N ASP A 78 6.90 14.19 -17.81
CA ASP A 78 5.90 14.33 -16.76
C ASP A 78 6.42 15.27 -15.68
N THR A 79 5.59 16.27 -15.37
CA THR A 79 5.84 17.19 -14.27
C THR A 79 5.09 16.69 -13.04
N MET A 80 5.81 16.37 -11.97
CA MET A 80 5.21 16.08 -10.68
C MET A 80 5.11 17.37 -9.84
N ILE A 81 4.27 17.34 -8.81
CA ILE A 81 4.22 18.40 -7.80
C ILE A 81 5.60 18.67 -7.16
N SER A 82 6.44 17.63 -7.01
CA SER A 82 7.81 17.77 -6.52
C SER A 82 8.68 18.57 -7.49
N ASP A 83 8.54 18.39 -8.80
CA ASP A 83 9.26 19.19 -9.80
C ASP A 83 8.85 20.68 -9.73
N LEU A 84 7.59 20.98 -9.42
CA LEU A 84 7.10 22.36 -9.25
C LEU A 84 7.60 23.01 -7.96
N CYS A 85 7.79 22.22 -6.90
CA CYS A 85 8.36 22.68 -5.64
C CYS A 85 9.89 22.81 -5.71
N TRP A 86 10.53 22.19 -6.70
CA TRP A 86 11.98 22.20 -6.82
C TRP A 86 12.52 23.62 -7.06
N GLY A 87 13.54 24.00 -6.30
CA GLY A 87 14.11 25.35 -6.33
C GLY A 87 13.24 26.43 -5.67
N GLN A 88 12.06 26.07 -5.14
CA GLN A 88 11.28 26.95 -4.28
C GLN A 88 11.74 26.82 -2.83
N PRO A 89 11.48 27.82 -1.97
CA PRO A 89 11.71 27.74 -0.52
C PRO A 89 10.67 26.86 0.19
N ILE A 90 10.58 25.60 -0.24
CA ILE A 90 9.71 24.53 0.27
C ILE A 90 10.56 23.27 0.37
N ASP A 91 10.73 22.74 1.58
CA ASP A 91 11.39 21.45 1.80
C ASP A 91 10.41 20.31 1.46
N THR A 92 10.75 19.50 0.45
CA THR A 92 9.94 18.36 0.05
C THR A 92 10.49 17.05 0.62
N ALA A 93 9.60 16.20 1.13
CA ALA A 93 9.97 14.89 1.66
C ALA A 93 9.00 13.80 1.17
N LEU A 94 9.56 12.63 0.83
CA LEU A 94 8.81 11.44 0.46
C LEU A 94 9.20 10.29 1.39
N ILE A 95 8.20 9.71 2.07
CA ILE A 95 8.33 8.49 2.87
C ILE A 95 7.45 7.43 2.22
N PHE A 96 8.01 6.27 1.90
CA PHE A 96 7.28 5.23 1.18
C PHE A 96 7.85 3.83 1.45
N ASP A 97 7.01 2.82 1.22
CA ASP A 97 7.31 1.39 1.36
C ASP A 97 7.20 0.60 0.05
N CYS A 98 6.48 1.15 -0.94
CA CYS A 98 6.25 0.47 -2.20
C CYS A 98 7.55 0.24 -3.00
N PRO A 99 7.85 -1.00 -3.40
CA PRO A 99 9.11 -1.35 -4.08
C PRO A 99 9.24 -0.67 -5.45
N MET A 100 8.11 -0.40 -6.12
CA MET A 100 8.09 0.24 -7.44
C MET A 100 8.68 1.66 -7.42
N TYR A 101 8.72 2.32 -6.26
CA TYR A 101 9.35 3.62 -6.12
C TYR A 101 10.82 3.54 -5.76
N ARG A 102 11.22 2.43 -5.16
CA ARG A 102 12.62 2.15 -4.84
C ARG A 102 13.40 1.84 -6.10
N LEU A 103 12.76 1.22 -7.10
CA LEU A 103 13.37 0.93 -8.39
C LEU A 103 13.79 2.23 -9.11
N PRO A 104 15.09 2.49 -9.30
CA PRO A 104 15.56 3.73 -9.93
C PRO A 104 15.01 3.92 -11.35
N LYS A 105 14.69 2.81 -12.03
CA LYS A 105 14.11 2.80 -13.38
C LYS A 105 12.73 3.44 -13.45
N PHE A 106 11.98 3.48 -12.35
CA PHE A 106 10.62 4.04 -12.34
C PHE A 106 10.59 5.56 -12.08
N GLY A 107 11.61 6.12 -11.45
CA GLY A 107 11.81 7.58 -11.36
C GLY A 107 10.86 8.35 -10.42
N TYR A 108 10.03 7.68 -9.62
CA TYR A 108 9.03 8.34 -8.76
C TYR A 108 9.59 9.12 -7.57
N THR A 109 10.87 8.94 -7.24
CA THR A 109 11.60 9.69 -6.20
C THR A 109 12.18 11.01 -6.70
N ARG A 110 12.02 11.31 -8.00
CA ARG A 110 12.53 12.52 -8.64
C ARG A 110 11.98 13.80 -7.97
N ALA A 111 12.87 14.79 -7.86
CA ALA A 111 12.62 16.15 -7.38
C ALA A 111 12.21 16.29 -5.89
N PHE A 112 12.20 15.20 -5.12
CA PHE A 112 12.10 15.29 -3.66
C PHE A 112 13.47 15.57 -3.04
N ASP A 113 13.54 16.54 -2.12
CA ASP A 113 14.79 16.88 -1.42
C ASP A 113 15.21 15.78 -0.44
N LYS A 114 14.22 15.15 0.21
CA LYS A 114 14.40 14.10 1.21
C LYS A 114 13.58 12.87 0.82
N VAL A 115 14.22 11.72 0.73
CA VAL A 115 13.58 10.46 0.35
C VAL A 115 13.94 9.42 1.41
N HIS A 116 12.92 8.86 2.06
CA HIS A 116 13.07 7.81 3.06
C HIS A 116 12.27 6.58 2.66
N PHE A 117 12.97 5.46 2.55
CA PHE A 117 12.35 4.17 2.26
C PHE A 117 12.16 3.40 3.57
N ILE A 118 10.97 2.87 3.76
CA ILE A 118 10.62 1.98 4.87
C ILE A 118 10.41 0.58 4.27
N HIS A 119 11.05 -0.43 4.84
CA HIS A 119 10.82 -1.81 4.39
C HIS A 119 9.36 -2.21 4.62
N GLY A 120 8.77 -2.85 3.60
CA GLY A 120 7.36 -3.24 3.59
C GLY A 120 7.18 -4.70 3.18
N HIS A 121 5.95 -5.20 3.24
CA HIS A 121 5.66 -6.60 2.89
C HIS A 121 5.87 -6.91 1.39
N GLU A 122 5.69 -5.92 0.51
CA GLU A 122 5.79 -6.09 -0.94
C GLU A 122 7.25 -5.95 -1.41
N GLY A 123 7.84 -7.03 -1.91
CA GLY A 123 9.16 -6.99 -2.58
C GLY A 123 10.39 -7.03 -1.67
N ASP A 124 10.23 -7.08 -0.34
CA ASP A 124 11.32 -7.19 0.65
C ASP A 124 11.32 -8.55 1.36
N HIS A 125 10.89 -9.63 0.70
CA HIS A 125 10.85 -10.99 1.28
C HIS A 125 12.19 -11.45 1.86
N ASP A 126 13.30 -11.12 1.21
CA ASP A 126 14.64 -11.48 1.70
C ASP A 126 15.03 -10.68 2.95
N PHE A 127 14.54 -9.44 3.09
CA PHE A 127 14.81 -8.62 4.26
C PHE A 127 14.13 -9.20 5.51
N TYR A 128 12.89 -9.66 5.35
CA TYR A 128 12.09 -10.27 6.43
C TYR A 128 12.30 -11.78 6.57
N ARG A 129 13.23 -12.37 5.83
CA ARG A 129 13.44 -13.83 5.80
C ARG A 129 13.77 -14.44 7.16
N GLN A 130 14.43 -13.67 8.02
CA GLN A 130 14.89 -14.11 9.33
C GLN A 130 13.90 -13.74 10.46
N ASP A 131 12.86 -12.98 10.15
CA ASP A 131 11.89 -12.53 11.14
C ASP A 131 10.99 -13.70 11.53
N SER A 132 10.73 -13.81 12.84
CA SER A 132 9.82 -14.83 13.34
C SER A 132 8.41 -14.51 12.86
N LEU A 133 7.76 -15.46 12.18
CA LEU A 133 6.37 -15.33 11.77
C LEU A 133 5.47 -15.38 13.00
N ILE A 134 5.08 -14.22 13.52
CA ILE A 134 4.31 -14.12 14.77
C ILE A 134 2.84 -14.54 14.56
N HIS A 135 2.33 -14.43 13.32
CA HIS A 135 0.91 -14.65 12.99
C HIS A 135 0.65 -15.30 11.61
N HIS A 136 1.69 -15.75 10.91
CA HIS A 136 1.54 -16.32 9.57
C HIS A 136 1.83 -17.82 9.62
N ASN A 137 0.79 -18.64 9.47
CA ASN A 137 0.98 -20.05 9.16
C ASN A 137 1.13 -20.16 7.64
N PRO A 138 2.25 -20.63 7.07
CA PRO A 138 2.41 -20.81 5.63
C PRO A 138 1.32 -21.69 4.99
N MET A 139 0.65 -22.52 5.79
CA MET A 139 -0.47 -23.35 5.33
C MET A 139 -1.76 -22.54 5.08
N ASP A 140 -1.89 -21.31 5.60
CA ASP A 140 -3.08 -20.48 5.37
C ASP A 140 -3.14 -19.97 3.90
N ASP A 141 -2.00 -19.91 3.20
CA ASP A 141 -1.92 -19.50 1.78
C ASP A 141 -2.17 -20.66 0.80
N ILE A 142 -2.19 -21.89 1.30
CA ILE A 142 -2.37 -23.08 0.46
C ILE A 142 -3.81 -23.54 0.57
N GLU A 143 -4.57 -23.34 -0.49
CA GLU A 143 -5.94 -23.85 -0.56
C GLU A 143 -5.95 -25.40 -0.45
N GLN A 144 -6.91 -25.94 0.31
CA GLN A 144 -7.01 -27.37 0.59
C GLN A 144 -7.12 -28.23 -0.68
N ASN A 145 -7.78 -27.71 -1.72
CA ASN A 145 -7.88 -28.35 -3.04
C ASN A 145 -6.50 -28.58 -3.71
N VAL A 146 -5.52 -27.71 -3.47
CA VAL A 146 -4.15 -27.81 -3.98
C VAL A 146 -3.40 -28.87 -3.20
N LEU A 147 -3.57 -28.92 -1.88
CA LEU A 147 -3.01 -29.97 -1.02
C LEU A 147 -3.56 -31.35 -1.42
N ASP A 148 -4.88 -31.47 -1.58
CA ASP A 148 -5.54 -32.72 -1.96
C ASP A 148 -5.11 -33.18 -3.36
N ALA A 149 -4.88 -32.25 -4.29
CA ALA A 149 -4.37 -32.56 -5.62
C ALA A 149 -2.89 -33.01 -5.58
N ALA A 150 -2.07 -32.37 -4.74
CA ALA A 150 -0.68 -32.75 -4.54
C ALA A 150 -0.57 -34.15 -3.92
N ASP A 151 -1.38 -34.45 -2.90
CA ASP A 151 -1.43 -35.76 -2.25
C ASP A 151 -1.86 -36.87 -3.23
N ARG A 152 -2.79 -36.58 -4.15
CA ARG A 152 -3.21 -37.52 -5.21
C ARG A 152 -2.12 -37.83 -6.23
N VAL A 153 -1.27 -36.85 -6.55
CA VAL A 153 -0.20 -37.00 -7.54
C VAL A 153 1.03 -37.66 -6.92
N MET A 154 1.34 -37.34 -5.67
CA MET A 154 2.56 -37.76 -4.99
C MET A 154 2.40 -39.07 -4.18
N GLY A 155 1.16 -39.52 -3.94
CA GLY A 155 0.87 -40.83 -3.35
C GLY A 155 1.12 -40.94 -1.83
N GLU A 156 1.54 -39.86 -1.17
CA GLU A 156 1.76 -39.78 0.28
C GLU A 156 1.30 -38.41 0.81
N GLN A 157 0.74 -38.39 2.02
CA GLN A 157 0.28 -37.17 2.70
C GLN A 157 1.49 -36.46 3.33
N GLN A 158 2.00 -35.40 2.69
CA GLN A 158 3.23 -34.73 3.13
C GLN A 158 3.00 -33.60 4.15
N PHE A 159 1.78 -33.10 4.30
CA PHE A 159 1.49 -31.91 5.11
C PHE A 159 0.59 -32.22 6.32
N PRO A 160 0.94 -31.74 7.53
CA PRO A 160 0.12 -31.96 8.71
C PRO A 160 -1.22 -31.22 8.57
N VAL A 161 -2.32 -31.94 8.84
CA VAL A 161 -3.68 -31.37 8.90
C VAL A 161 -3.71 -30.26 9.97
N ALA A 162 -4.33 -29.13 9.62
CA ALA A 162 -4.37 -27.91 10.41
C ALA A 162 -4.56 -28.16 11.92
N VAL A 163 -3.61 -27.68 12.73
CA VAL A 163 -3.65 -27.74 14.19
C VAL A 163 -4.82 -26.88 14.69
N GLU A 164 -5.70 -27.46 15.53
CA GLU A 164 -6.78 -26.72 16.20
C GLU A 164 -6.22 -25.51 16.97
N ARG A 165 -6.76 -24.32 16.66
CA ARG A 165 -6.36 -23.07 17.32
C ARG A 165 -7.00 -23.01 18.72
N PRO A 166 -6.27 -22.68 19.79
CA PRO A 166 -6.90 -22.28 21.05
C PRO A 166 -7.67 -20.97 20.87
N ASN A 167 -8.87 -20.88 21.43
CA ASN A 167 -9.72 -19.68 21.40
C ASN A 167 -8.94 -18.46 21.91
N ILE A 168 -8.67 -17.51 21.01
CA ILE A 168 -8.13 -16.20 21.37
C ILE A 168 -9.31 -15.32 21.77
N SER A 169 -9.54 -15.18 23.08
CA SER A 169 -10.38 -14.13 23.64
C SER A 169 -9.69 -12.78 23.46
N VAL A 170 -10.32 -11.88 22.71
CA VAL A 170 -9.88 -10.50 22.54
C VAL A 170 -10.43 -9.69 23.72
N THR A 171 -9.59 -9.40 24.71
CA THR A 171 -9.82 -8.35 25.71
C THR A 171 -9.29 -7.02 25.22
#